data_AF-A0A9P8CG16-F1
#
_entry.id   AF-A0A9P8CG16-F1
#
_cell.length_a   1.000
_cell.length_b   1.000
_cell.length_c   1.000
_cell.angle_alpha   90.00
_cell.angle_beta   90.00
_cell.angle_gamma   90.00
#
_symmetry.space_group_name_H-M   'P 1'
#
loop_
_entity.id
_entity.type
_entity.pdbx_description
1 polymer ?
#
loop_
_entity_poly.entity_id
_entity_poly.type
_entity_poly.pdbx_seq_one_letter_code
_entity_poly.pdbx_strand_id
1 'polypeptide(L)'
;MGDSSQKWDIITAGKHNDQPGTMLVVSSEMQGCMNFDPRRKAANQALMFSCGGRADGRGHITNSQLFNLTQDATSGPLANIGTPGTCFDAKGSAVDQAPCSFTDPLQQFNFGASGASPSSAPSALPGGVFASLIASIDGPSATITSVVAGITPFPISAPPSATTAGPISVSRAGGVLQRSAFAEAQSRDKTATRAFSGVQVKDSVGNCLFVDKLTGDFRGNLIPVAAQNCTGAAGEGFDFITSGRNNDQSNSILIVSCLTNGCLNFDDRRAAGDQVVLFSRGGRADGGGETIDLQLFPFTTDTTSFALSPLNAEGKTCLVTNNGKLDQTACFGDASQLFTIGSQMGQAGKRCRRFLCNGWRALSILATIFSCISDLRPARLVNRP
;
A
#
# COMPACT_ATOMS: atom_id res chain seq x y z
N MET A 1 23.57 36.92 2.46
CA MET A 1 23.33 35.77 3.36
C MET A 1 22.18 34.98 2.76
N GLY A 2 22.34 33.68 2.52
CA GLY A 2 21.28 32.85 1.94
C GLY A 2 20.09 32.74 2.89
N ASP A 3 18.88 32.80 2.33
CA ASP A 3 17.63 32.55 3.04
C ASP A 3 17.61 31.14 3.66
N SER A 4 16.87 30.93 4.75
CA SER A 4 16.73 29.62 5.39
C SER A 4 16.21 28.55 4.43
N SER A 5 15.43 28.96 3.42
CA SER A 5 14.85 28.09 2.40
C SER A 5 15.89 27.43 1.50
N GLN A 6 17.10 27.97 1.46
CA GLN A 6 18.23 27.45 0.67
C GLN A 6 19.23 26.65 1.52
N LYS A 7 18.96 26.46 2.82
CA LYS A 7 19.82 25.70 3.72
C LYS A 7 19.31 24.28 3.87
N TRP A 8 20.24 23.34 3.80
CA TRP A 8 19.97 21.91 3.83
C TRP A 8 20.94 21.22 4.77
N ASP A 9 20.41 20.37 5.63
CA ASP A 9 21.16 19.49 6.51
C ASP A 9 21.38 18.14 5.82
N ILE A 10 22.62 17.65 5.88
CA ILE A 10 22.99 16.33 5.36
C ILE A 10 23.11 15.37 6.53
N ILE A 11 22.18 14.42 6.63
CA ILE A 11 22.12 13.46 7.74
C ILE A 11 22.62 12.10 7.26
N THR A 12 23.80 11.70 7.72
CA THR A 12 24.50 10.48 7.30
C THR A 12 24.27 9.29 8.25
N ALA A 13 23.65 9.52 9.41
CA ALA A 13 23.24 8.48 10.36
C ALA A 13 22.11 8.98 11.27
N GLY A 14 21.29 8.07 11.78
CA GLY A 14 20.29 8.35 12.81
C GLY A 14 19.03 7.50 12.68
N LYS A 15 17.98 7.81 13.45
CA LYS A 15 16.70 7.06 13.44
C LYS A 15 16.10 6.90 12.03
N HIS A 16 16.31 7.88 11.16
CA HIS A 16 15.80 7.90 9.80
C HIS A 16 16.90 7.72 8.74
N ASN A 17 18.11 7.34 9.14
CA ASN A 17 19.15 6.87 8.23
C ASN A 17 19.97 5.79 8.93
N ASP A 18 19.58 4.54 8.70
CA ASP A 18 20.21 3.34 9.25
C ASP A 18 21.06 2.59 8.20
N GLN A 19 21.26 3.19 7.01
CA GLN A 19 21.98 2.57 5.90
C GLN A 19 23.37 3.21 5.72
N PRO A 20 24.46 2.50 6.06
CA PRO A 20 25.81 2.98 5.84
C PRO A 20 26.06 3.37 4.37
N GLY A 21 26.80 4.45 4.14
CA GLY A 21 27.09 4.94 2.79
C GLY A 21 25.93 5.67 2.11
N THR A 22 24.89 6.05 2.88
CA THR A 22 23.77 6.86 2.38
C THR A 22 23.58 8.12 3.20
N MET A 23 22.82 9.07 2.66
CA MET A 23 22.45 10.31 3.32
C MET A 23 20.98 10.66 3.10
N LEU A 24 20.42 11.40 4.06
CA LEU A 24 19.23 12.24 3.86
C LEU A 24 19.65 13.67 3.55
N VAL A 25 18.89 14.30 2.65
CA VAL A 25 18.97 15.74 2.38
C VAL A 25 17.73 16.39 3.01
N VAL A 26 17.91 17.18 4.06
CA VAL A 26 16.81 17.70 4.90
C VAL A 26 16.77 19.21 4.80
N SER A 27 15.61 19.81 4.56
CA SER A 27 15.47 21.26 4.60
C SER A 27 15.65 21.76 6.04
N SER A 28 16.59 22.69 6.24
CA SER A 28 16.81 23.29 7.55
C SER A 28 15.62 24.14 8.01
N GLU A 29 14.86 24.72 7.06
CA GLU A 29 13.68 25.54 7.36
C GLU A 29 12.47 24.68 7.75
N MET A 30 12.13 23.69 6.93
CA MET A 30 10.89 22.93 7.10
C MET A 30 11.07 21.64 7.90
N GLN A 31 12.33 21.23 8.15
CA GLN A 31 12.67 19.96 8.79
C GLN A 31 12.06 18.74 8.05
N GLY A 32 11.87 18.89 6.74
CA GLY A 32 11.39 17.84 5.84
C GLY A 32 12.55 17.22 5.05
N CYS A 33 12.40 15.97 4.67
CA CYS A 33 13.35 15.24 3.84
C CYS A 33 13.01 15.42 2.36
N MET A 34 14.07 15.58 1.55
CA MET A 34 13.97 15.43 0.11
C MET A 34 13.50 14.00 -0.18
N ASN A 35 12.40 13.88 -0.92
CA ASN A 35 11.82 12.62 -1.32
C ASN A 35 11.68 12.57 -2.83
N PHE A 36 11.96 11.39 -3.37
CA PHE A 36 11.80 11.11 -4.77
C PHE A 36 10.61 10.18 -5.03
N ASP A 37 9.78 10.51 -6.02
CA ASP A 37 8.71 9.63 -6.49
C ASP A 37 8.68 9.55 -8.03
N PRO A 38 9.25 8.48 -8.62
CA PRO A 38 9.31 8.32 -10.07
C PRO A 38 7.92 8.16 -10.73
N ARG A 39 6.86 7.97 -9.92
CA ARG A 39 5.49 7.84 -10.41
C ARG A 39 4.84 9.19 -10.67
N ARG A 40 5.44 10.29 -10.20
CA ARG A 40 4.93 11.65 -10.44
C ARG A 40 5.33 12.11 -11.84
N LYS A 41 4.61 13.11 -12.36
CA LYS A 41 4.94 13.71 -13.66
C LYS A 41 6.35 14.31 -13.59
N ALA A 42 7.05 14.31 -14.74
CA ALA A 42 8.30 15.04 -14.91
C ALA A 42 8.15 16.50 -14.39
N ALA A 43 9.24 17.05 -13.86
CA ALA A 43 9.32 18.29 -13.11
C ALA A 43 8.53 18.33 -11.77
N ASN A 44 8.07 17.19 -11.27
CA ASN A 44 7.37 17.07 -9.98
C ASN A 44 7.74 15.78 -9.21
N GLN A 45 8.89 15.18 -9.55
CA GLN A 45 9.34 13.91 -9.01
C GLN A 45 10.21 14.06 -7.76
N ALA A 46 10.97 15.15 -7.65
CA ALA A 46 11.58 15.58 -6.38
C ALA A 46 10.60 16.49 -5.62
N LEU A 47 10.38 16.19 -4.34
CA LEU A 47 9.48 16.95 -3.47
C LEU A 47 9.94 16.90 -2.01
N MET A 48 9.40 17.80 -1.20
CA MET A 48 9.55 17.72 0.25
C MET A 48 8.57 16.70 0.83
N PHE A 49 9.04 15.87 1.75
CA PHE A 49 8.20 14.93 2.49
C PHE A 49 8.72 14.76 3.91
N SER A 50 7.85 14.35 4.84
CA SER A 50 8.30 14.07 6.20
C SER A 50 9.36 12.96 6.21
N CYS A 51 10.40 13.13 7.02
CA CYS A 51 11.50 12.17 7.12
C CYS A 51 11.03 10.81 7.64
N GLY A 52 11.60 9.72 7.12
CA GLY A 52 11.19 8.36 7.50
C GLY A 52 10.06 7.80 6.63
N GLY A 53 9.96 8.23 5.37
CA GLY A 53 9.11 7.62 4.34
C GLY A 53 7.59 7.72 4.55
N ARG A 54 7.13 8.28 5.68
CA ARG A 54 5.72 8.45 6.03
C ARG A 54 5.43 9.90 6.32
N ALA A 55 4.26 10.39 5.88
CA ALA A 55 3.87 11.80 5.99
C ALA A 55 3.81 12.33 7.43
N ASP A 56 3.73 11.46 8.44
CA ASP A 56 3.72 11.84 9.87
C ASP A 56 5.09 11.79 10.55
N GLY A 57 6.17 11.51 9.80
CA GLY A 57 7.54 11.52 10.33
C GLY A 57 7.91 10.34 11.24
N ARG A 58 6.99 9.40 11.49
CA ARG A 58 7.18 8.28 12.43
C ARG A 58 7.56 6.95 11.75
N GLY A 59 7.83 6.97 10.45
CA GLY A 59 8.15 5.76 9.68
C GLY A 59 9.61 5.37 9.66
N HIS A 60 9.86 4.15 9.16
CA HIS A 60 11.19 3.72 8.73
C HIS A 60 11.54 4.41 7.42
N ILE A 61 12.82 4.72 7.27
CA ILE A 61 13.27 5.37 6.05
C ILE A 61 12.99 4.50 4.83
N THR A 62 12.53 5.13 3.75
CA THR A 62 12.31 4.47 2.48
C THR A 62 13.44 4.81 1.53
N ASN A 63 13.76 3.89 0.62
CA ASN A 63 14.77 4.11 -0.41
C ASN A 63 14.53 5.38 -1.25
N SER A 64 13.28 5.84 -1.33
CA SER A 64 12.89 7.10 -1.99
C SER A 64 13.46 8.37 -1.34
N GLN A 65 13.93 8.31 -0.10
CA GLN A 65 14.50 9.45 0.63
C GLN A 65 16.01 9.32 0.85
N LEU A 66 16.60 8.17 0.50
CA LEU A 66 18.01 7.90 0.69
C LEU A 66 18.80 8.14 -0.59
N PHE A 67 19.91 8.86 -0.45
CA PHE A 67 20.83 9.17 -1.52
C PHE A 67 22.18 8.54 -1.23
N ASN A 68 22.87 8.07 -2.26
CA ASN A 68 24.23 7.55 -2.08
C ASN A 68 25.14 8.68 -1.58
N LEU A 69 25.87 8.39 -0.51
CA LEU A 69 26.93 9.24 -0.01
C LEU A 69 28.25 8.66 -0.52
N THR A 70 28.80 9.27 -1.57
CA THR A 70 30.19 9.03 -1.94
C THR A 70 31.07 9.75 -0.93
N GLN A 71 31.79 8.98 -0.11
CA GLN A 71 32.76 9.52 0.83
C GLN A 71 33.72 10.41 0.03
N ASP A 72 33.79 11.69 0.39
CA ASP A 72 34.60 12.76 -0.26
C ASP A 72 33.92 13.60 -1.37
N ALA A 73 32.67 13.33 -1.75
CA ALA A 73 31.99 14.14 -2.77
C ALA A 73 31.42 15.45 -2.18
N THR A 74 32.22 16.51 -2.25
CA THR A 74 31.73 17.90 -2.15
C THR A 74 30.93 18.32 -3.40
N SER A 75 31.03 17.54 -4.47
CA SER A 75 30.39 17.75 -5.77
C SER A 75 30.09 16.41 -6.44
N GLY A 76 28.94 16.27 -7.09
CA GLY A 76 28.64 15.10 -7.91
C GLY A 76 27.15 14.86 -8.18
N PRO A 77 26.82 13.84 -8.99
CA PRO A 77 25.45 13.37 -9.16
C PRO A 77 24.82 12.87 -7.86
N LEU A 78 23.62 13.37 -7.55
CA LEU A 78 22.82 12.89 -6.43
C LEU A 78 21.97 11.70 -6.87
N ALA A 79 22.50 10.50 -6.63
CA ALA A 79 21.83 9.25 -6.95
C ALA A 79 20.87 8.83 -5.82
N ASN A 80 19.59 8.63 -6.15
CA ASN A 80 18.61 8.08 -5.21
C ASN A 80 18.65 6.54 -5.24
N ILE A 81 18.62 5.90 -4.07
CA ILE A 81 18.76 4.43 -4.02
C ILE A 81 17.44 3.69 -4.34
N GLY A 82 16.30 4.39 -4.31
CA GLY A 82 14.99 3.85 -4.69
C GLY A 82 14.84 3.62 -6.20
N THR A 83 15.71 4.24 -7.00
CA THR A 83 15.73 4.10 -8.46
C THR A 83 17.17 3.92 -8.95
N PRO A 84 17.74 2.70 -8.81
CA PRO A 84 19.12 2.44 -9.19
C PRO A 84 19.45 2.89 -10.62
N GLY A 85 20.56 3.60 -10.80
CA GLY A 85 21.02 4.12 -12.09
C GLY A 85 20.42 5.48 -12.50
N THR A 86 19.61 6.10 -11.65
CA THR A 86 19.06 7.45 -11.87
C THR A 86 19.64 8.45 -10.89
N CYS A 87 19.88 9.66 -11.38
CA CYS A 87 20.43 10.78 -10.63
C CYS A 87 19.53 12.00 -10.81
N PHE A 88 19.60 12.92 -9.85
CA PHE A 88 18.93 14.21 -10.00
C PHE A 88 19.48 15.00 -11.19
N ASP A 89 18.57 15.69 -11.86
CA ASP A 89 18.82 16.53 -13.02
C ASP A 89 18.14 17.89 -12.81
N ALA A 90 18.94 18.95 -12.72
CA ALA A 90 18.44 20.32 -12.51
C ALA A 90 17.93 20.91 -13.82
N LYS A 91 16.69 20.59 -14.20
CA LYS A 91 16.08 21.02 -15.45
C LYS A 91 15.19 22.25 -15.27
N GLY A 92 15.69 23.40 -15.74
CA GLY A 92 14.96 24.67 -15.67
C GLY A 92 14.79 25.11 -14.20
N SER A 93 13.55 25.26 -13.74
CA SER A 93 13.22 25.65 -12.36
C SER A 93 12.89 24.48 -11.44
N ALA A 94 13.09 23.24 -11.89
CA ALA A 94 12.75 22.04 -11.14
C ALA A 94 13.94 21.07 -11.08
N VAL A 95 13.93 20.20 -10.07
CA VAL A 95 14.80 19.03 -10.00
C VAL A 95 13.98 17.82 -10.44
N ASP A 96 14.50 17.08 -11.41
CA ASP A 96 13.91 15.86 -11.95
C ASP A 96 14.93 14.72 -11.92
N GLN A 97 14.66 13.61 -12.62
CA GLN A 97 15.64 12.53 -12.81
C GLN A 97 16.08 12.36 -14.25
N ALA A 98 17.30 11.87 -14.41
CA ALA A 98 17.83 11.32 -15.65
C ALA A 98 18.72 10.12 -15.33
N PRO A 99 19.06 9.27 -16.33
CA PRO A 99 20.15 8.33 -16.17
C PRO A 99 21.42 9.02 -15.66
N CYS A 100 22.09 8.43 -14.67
CA CYS A 100 23.25 9.04 -14.04
C CYS A 100 24.36 9.34 -15.05
N SER A 101 24.86 10.57 -15.03
CA SER A 101 25.99 11.03 -15.84
C SER A 101 26.93 11.90 -15.01
N PHE A 102 28.19 11.46 -14.88
CA PHE A 102 29.23 12.22 -14.17
C PHE A 102 29.82 13.37 -14.98
N THR A 103 29.42 13.52 -16.24
CA THR A 103 29.88 14.61 -17.12
C THR A 103 28.77 15.59 -17.45
N ASP A 104 27.54 15.31 -17.04
CA ASP A 104 26.40 16.21 -17.27
C ASP A 104 26.39 17.31 -16.22
N PRO A 105 26.58 18.59 -16.61
CA PRO A 105 26.56 19.70 -15.67
C PRO A 105 25.22 19.88 -14.95
N LEU A 106 24.10 19.41 -15.51
CA LEU A 106 22.78 19.48 -14.86
C LEU A 106 22.64 18.49 -13.70
N GLN A 107 23.53 17.50 -13.63
CA GLN A 107 23.58 16.52 -12.56
C GLN A 107 24.69 16.85 -11.55
N GLN A 108 25.46 17.92 -11.72
CA GLN A 108 26.51 18.28 -10.78
C GLN A 108 25.95 19.13 -9.64
N PHE A 109 25.74 18.51 -8.48
CA PHE A 109 25.33 19.20 -7.26
C PHE A 109 26.51 19.39 -6.34
N ASN A 110 26.68 20.61 -5.82
CA ASN A 110 27.77 20.96 -4.92
C ASN A 110 27.23 21.22 -3.51
N PHE A 111 27.81 20.56 -2.52
CA PHE A 111 27.53 20.81 -1.10
C PHE A 111 28.46 21.90 -0.58
N GLY A 112 27.98 23.15 -0.57
CA GLY A 112 28.71 24.30 -0.05
C GLY A 112 28.40 24.58 1.42
N ALA A 113 29.33 25.23 2.11
CA ALA A 113 29.06 25.76 3.46
C ALA A 113 28.00 26.87 3.41
N SER A 114 27.16 26.92 4.46
CA SER A 114 26.07 27.88 4.64
C SER A 114 26.54 29.33 4.51
N GLY A 115 26.46 29.91 3.31
CA GLY A 115 26.87 31.29 3.05
C GLY A 115 27.63 31.55 1.74
N ALA A 116 28.04 30.50 1.03
CA ALA A 116 28.62 30.67 -0.31
C ALA A 116 27.51 30.73 -1.36
N SER A 117 27.22 31.92 -1.91
CA SER A 117 26.47 32.01 -3.17
C SER A 117 27.29 31.33 -4.28
N PRO A 118 26.69 30.49 -5.14
CA PRO A 118 27.37 30.10 -6.37
C PRO A 118 27.52 31.37 -7.21
N SER A 119 28.78 31.77 -7.43
CA SER A 119 29.10 32.73 -8.47
C SER A 119 28.65 32.13 -9.81
N SER A 120 28.11 32.98 -10.67
CA SER A 120 27.50 32.66 -11.95
C SER A 120 28.27 31.60 -12.75
N ALA A 121 27.52 30.73 -13.43
CA ALA A 121 27.99 29.64 -14.27
C ALA A 121 29.29 29.95 -15.02
N PRO A 122 30.32 29.07 -15.00
CA PRO A 122 31.45 29.23 -15.89
C PRO A 122 31.03 28.85 -17.30
N SER A 123 31.27 29.79 -18.22
CA SER A 123 31.39 29.53 -19.65
C SER A 123 32.38 28.39 -19.91
N ALA A 124 32.05 27.55 -20.90
CA ALA A 124 32.88 26.47 -21.40
C ALA A 124 34.27 26.93 -21.84
N LEU A 125 35.32 26.13 -21.57
CA LEU A 125 36.49 25.78 -22.42
C LEU A 125 37.53 24.95 -21.62
N PRO A 126 38.50 24.24 -22.25
CA PRO A 126 38.54 22.78 -22.24
C PRO A 126 39.77 22.17 -21.56
N GLY A 127 39.72 20.85 -21.33
CA GLY A 127 40.90 19.98 -21.30
C GLY A 127 41.51 19.73 -19.92
N GLY A 128 41.19 18.56 -19.35
CA GLY A 128 41.88 18.01 -18.19
C GLY A 128 41.66 16.50 -18.16
N VAL A 129 42.66 15.78 -18.65
CA VAL A 129 42.73 14.30 -18.74
C VAL A 129 42.54 13.64 -17.38
N PHE A 130 41.63 12.67 -17.29
CA PHE A 130 41.54 11.75 -16.15
C PHE A 130 42.41 10.52 -16.41
N ALA A 131 43.48 10.38 -15.63
CA ALA A 131 44.24 9.15 -15.52
C ALA A 131 43.75 8.35 -14.30
N SER A 132 43.15 7.19 -14.62
CA SER A 132 43.19 5.88 -13.96
C SER A 132 43.60 5.76 -12.48
N LEU A 133 42.81 4.98 -11.73
CA LEU A 133 43.26 3.82 -10.94
C LEU A 133 42.03 3.05 -10.39
N ILE A 134 41.65 1.95 -11.05
CA ILE A 134 40.93 0.84 -10.42
C ILE A 134 41.77 -0.41 -10.64
N ALA A 135 42.17 -1.04 -9.54
CA ALA A 135 42.99 -2.24 -9.52
C ALA A 135 42.18 -3.46 -10.00
N SER A 136 42.76 -4.19 -10.95
CA SER A 136 42.29 -5.48 -11.45
C SER A 136 42.33 -6.56 -10.36
N ILE A 137 41.26 -7.34 -10.27
CA ILE A 137 41.32 -8.72 -9.78
C ILE A 137 41.23 -9.64 -11.00
N ASP A 138 42.34 -10.33 -11.26
CA ASP A 138 42.53 -11.29 -12.34
C ASP A 138 42.27 -12.71 -11.79
N GLY A 139 41.55 -13.54 -12.54
CA GLY A 139 41.24 -14.93 -12.21
C GLY A 139 40.59 -15.65 -13.40
N PRO A 140 41.05 -16.86 -13.78
CA PRO A 140 41.14 -17.23 -15.19
C PRO A 140 39.83 -17.74 -15.82
N SER A 141 39.71 -17.42 -17.11
CA SER A 141 38.70 -17.92 -18.04
C SER A 141 38.93 -19.39 -18.37
N ALA A 142 37.97 -20.25 -18.03
CA ALA A 142 37.89 -21.63 -18.51
C ALA A 142 36.95 -21.69 -19.72
N THR A 143 37.53 -21.96 -20.88
CA THR A 143 36.83 -22.21 -22.14
C THR A 143 36.06 -23.53 -22.05
N ILE A 144 34.73 -23.49 -22.12
CA ILE A 144 33.91 -24.69 -22.33
C ILE A 144 33.31 -24.61 -23.74
N THR A 145 33.88 -25.38 -24.64
CA THR A 145 33.33 -25.74 -25.95
C THR A 145 32.06 -26.57 -25.73
N SER A 146 30.89 -26.07 -26.13
CA SER A 146 29.66 -26.86 -26.16
C SER A 146 29.17 -27.04 -27.59
N VAL A 147 29.11 -28.30 -28.00
CA VAL A 147 28.62 -28.81 -29.28
C VAL A 147 27.16 -28.43 -29.54
N VAL A 148 26.89 -27.91 -30.73
CA VAL A 148 25.55 -27.77 -31.30
C VAL A 148 25.09 -29.14 -31.81
N ALA A 149 24.04 -29.69 -31.21
CA ALA A 149 23.26 -30.78 -31.79
C ALA A 149 21.76 -30.46 -31.62
N GLY A 150 21.03 -30.59 -32.73
CA GLY A 150 19.70 -30.02 -32.92
C GLY A 150 18.64 -30.53 -31.94
N ILE A 151 17.84 -29.57 -31.44
CA ILE A 151 16.55 -29.83 -30.82
C ILE A 151 15.53 -29.01 -31.62
N THR A 152 14.59 -29.71 -32.21
CA THR A 152 13.44 -29.16 -32.92
C THR A 152 12.64 -28.23 -31.99
N PRO A 153 12.23 -27.02 -32.45
CA PRO A 153 11.46 -26.10 -31.61
C PRO A 153 10.05 -26.65 -31.38
N PHE A 154 9.72 -26.92 -30.12
CA PHE A 154 8.34 -27.08 -29.69
C PHE A 154 7.62 -25.73 -29.81
N PRO A 155 6.32 -25.69 -30.18
CA PRO A 155 5.58 -24.44 -30.27
C PRO A 155 5.46 -23.82 -28.87
N ILE A 156 6.15 -22.71 -28.66
CA ILE A 156 5.99 -21.86 -27.48
C ILE A 156 4.60 -21.25 -27.60
N SER A 157 3.67 -21.71 -26.76
CA SER A 157 2.37 -21.07 -26.59
C SER A 157 2.60 -19.61 -26.22
N ALA A 158 2.09 -18.69 -27.04
CA ALA A 158 2.18 -17.27 -26.80
C ALA A 158 1.65 -16.94 -25.39
N PRO A 159 2.32 -16.07 -24.62
CA PRO A 159 1.76 -15.58 -23.37
C PRO A 159 0.38 -14.98 -23.67
N PRO A 160 -0.64 -15.22 -22.83
CA PRO A 160 -1.98 -14.70 -23.08
C PRO A 160 -1.87 -13.18 -23.26
N SER A 161 -2.35 -12.69 -24.41
CA SER A 161 -2.45 -11.27 -24.70
C SER A 161 -3.09 -10.57 -23.51
N ALA A 162 -2.32 -9.72 -22.84
CA ALA A 162 -2.85 -8.82 -21.83
C ALA A 162 -3.88 -7.95 -22.53
N THR A 163 -5.17 -8.26 -22.34
CA THR A 163 -6.25 -7.40 -22.78
C THR A 163 -6.02 -6.08 -22.06
N THR A 164 -5.62 -5.05 -22.80
CA THR A 164 -5.41 -3.70 -22.27
C THR A 164 -6.79 -3.16 -21.94
N ALA A 165 -7.35 -3.58 -20.81
CA ALA A 165 -8.54 -2.97 -20.24
C ALA A 165 -8.17 -1.51 -19.96
N GLY A 166 -8.90 -0.60 -20.60
CA GLY A 166 -8.71 0.84 -20.51
C GLY A 166 -8.74 1.37 -19.06
N PRO A 167 -8.45 2.67 -18.87
CA PRO A 167 -8.40 3.28 -17.55
C PRO A 167 -9.75 3.05 -16.83
N ILE A 168 -9.68 2.50 -15.62
CA ILE A 168 -10.86 2.28 -14.78
C ILE A 168 -11.04 3.55 -13.95
N SER A 169 -12.05 4.36 -14.25
CA SER A 169 -12.29 5.59 -13.50
C SER A 169 -12.68 5.32 -12.06
N VAL A 170 -12.28 6.21 -11.16
CA VAL A 170 -12.71 6.23 -9.76
C VAL A 170 -13.34 7.59 -9.44
N SER A 171 -14.27 7.62 -8.48
CA SER A 171 -15.03 8.85 -8.19
C SER A 171 -14.32 9.83 -7.27
N ARG A 172 -13.24 9.42 -6.58
CA ARG A 172 -12.43 10.32 -5.72
C ARG A 172 -11.04 10.57 -6.31
N ALA A 173 -10.15 11.09 -5.47
CA ALA A 173 -8.83 11.58 -5.84
C ALA A 173 -8.05 10.60 -6.73
N GLY A 174 -7.47 11.13 -7.81
CA GLY A 174 -6.66 10.39 -8.77
C GLY A 174 -7.39 9.93 -10.03
N GLY A 175 -8.73 9.99 -10.06
CA GLY A 175 -9.57 9.88 -11.29
C GLY A 175 -9.55 8.53 -12.03
N VAL A 176 -8.50 7.73 -11.84
CA VAL A 176 -8.30 6.39 -12.41
C VAL A 176 -7.68 5.47 -11.35
N LEU A 177 -8.20 4.25 -11.24
CA LEU A 177 -7.67 3.20 -10.39
C LEU A 177 -6.28 2.75 -10.89
N GLN A 178 -5.25 2.91 -10.06
CA GLN A 178 -3.91 2.40 -10.33
C GLN A 178 -3.78 0.99 -9.77
N ARG A 179 -3.73 -0.02 -10.65
CA ARG A 179 -3.79 -1.43 -10.24
C ARG A 179 -2.65 -1.85 -9.30
N SER A 180 -1.42 -1.39 -9.55
CA SER A 180 -0.26 -1.70 -8.70
C SER A 180 -0.42 -1.07 -7.31
N ALA A 181 -0.78 0.22 -7.27
CA ALA A 181 -0.98 0.93 -6.01
C ALA A 181 -2.18 0.37 -5.22
N PHE A 182 -3.24 -0.05 -5.90
CA PHE A 182 -4.36 -0.77 -5.27
C PHE A 182 -3.92 -2.13 -4.71
N ALA A 183 -3.14 -2.91 -5.46
CA ALA A 183 -2.67 -4.22 -5.02
C ALA A 183 -1.74 -4.15 -3.80
N GLU A 184 -0.89 -3.12 -3.75
CA GLU A 184 -0.03 -2.80 -2.62
C GLU A 184 -0.87 -2.36 -1.40
N ALA A 185 -1.71 -1.34 -1.61
CA ALA A 185 -2.55 -0.73 -0.58
C ALA A 185 -3.55 -1.70 0.04
N GLN A 186 -4.08 -2.63 -0.75
CA GLN A 186 -5.10 -3.58 -0.32
C GLN A 186 -4.56 -5.03 -0.26
N SER A 187 -3.28 -5.17 0.06
CA SER A 187 -2.60 -6.46 0.17
C SER A 187 -3.13 -7.31 1.33
N ARG A 188 -3.56 -8.55 1.04
CA ARG A 188 -4.20 -9.45 2.03
C ARG A 188 -3.26 -9.81 3.19
N ASP A 189 -3.75 -9.69 4.42
CA ASP A 189 -3.05 -10.24 5.59
C ASP A 189 -3.12 -11.78 5.56
N LYS A 190 -1.96 -12.41 5.45
CA LYS A 190 -1.78 -13.87 5.41
C LYS A 190 -1.74 -14.50 6.80
N THR A 191 -1.55 -13.70 7.84
CA THR A 191 -1.48 -14.14 9.25
C THR A 191 -2.83 -14.07 9.94
N ALA A 192 -3.86 -13.55 9.25
CA ALA A 192 -5.17 -13.29 9.82
C ALA A 192 -5.96 -14.55 10.20
N THR A 193 -6.40 -14.61 11.45
CA THR A 193 -7.44 -15.55 11.93
C THR A 193 -8.81 -14.90 11.77
N ARG A 194 -9.76 -15.64 11.18
CA ARG A 194 -11.09 -15.14 10.83
C ARG A 194 -12.17 -15.84 11.65
N ALA A 195 -12.99 -15.07 12.35
CA ALA A 195 -14.19 -15.59 13.00
C ALA A 195 -15.30 -15.85 11.97
N PHE A 196 -15.48 -14.92 11.02
CA PHE A 196 -16.40 -15.05 9.90
C PHE A 196 -15.68 -14.69 8.61
N SER A 197 -16.06 -15.35 7.51
CA SER A 197 -15.52 -15.01 6.19
C SER A 197 -16.63 -14.91 5.17
N GLY A 198 -16.62 -13.86 4.34
CA GLY A 198 -17.60 -13.64 3.28
C GLY A 198 -19.04 -13.58 3.75
N VAL A 199 -19.31 -13.02 4.93
CA VAL A 199 -20.66 -12.80 5.46
C VAL A 199 -21.21 -11.45 5.00
N GLN A 200 -22.54 -11.38 4.91
CA GLN A 200 -23.22 -10.09 4.85
C GLN A 200 -23.30 -9.47 6.25
N VAL A 201 -23.23 -8.15 6.34
CA VAL A 201 -23.50 -7.38 7.56
C VAL A 201 -24.76 -6.58 7.31
N LYS A 202 -25.78 -6.73 8.16
CA LYS A 202 -27.08 -6.09 7.98
C LYS A 202 -27.34 -5.06 9.05
N ASP A 203 -27.90 -3.92 8.68
CA ASP A 203 -28.40 -2.94 9.65
C ASP A 203 -29.72 -3.40 10.30
N SER A 204 -30.24 -2.60 11.23
CA SER A 204 -31.43 -2.91 12.03
C SER A 204 -32.71 -3.04 11.21
N VAL A 205 -32.74 -2.50 9.98
CA VAL A 205 -33.87 -2.59 9.04
C VAL A 205 -33.66 -3.67 7.97
N GLY A 206 -32.53 -4.36 7.99
CA GLY A 206 -32.24 -5.52 7.15
C GLY A 206 -31.48 -5.22 5.86
N ASN A 207 -31.02 -3.98 5.65
CA ASN A 207 -30.17 -3.62 4.52
C ASN A 207 -28.76 -4.16 4.72
N CYS A 208 -28.12 -4.62 3.65
CA CYS A 208 -26.73 -5.04 3.66
C CYS A 208 -25.79 -3.84 3.50
N LEU A 209 -24.70 -3.85 4.27
CA LEU A 209 -23.55 -3.02 3.97
C LEU A 209 -23.00 -3.39 2.59
N PHE A 210 -22.63 -2.38 1.80
CA PHE A 210 -22.17 -2.55 0.44
C PHE A 210 -20.99 -1.64 0.11
N VAL A 211 -20.06 -2.17 -0.67
CA VAL A 211 -18.82 -1.51 -1.08
C VAL A 211 -18.74 -1.50 -2.60
N ASP A 212 -18.65 -0.30 -3.17
CA ASP A 212 -18.24 -0.11 -4.55
C ASP A 212 -16.75 0.25 -4.61
N LYS A 213 -15.94 -0.68 -5.13
CA LYS A 213 -14.49 -0.52 -5.26
C LYS A 213 -14.03 0.69 -6.08
N LEU A 214 -14.91 1.29 -6.89
CA LEU A 214 -14.59 2.44 -7.73
C LEU A 214 -14.92 3.78 -7.08
N THR A 215 -15.52 3.77 -5.90
CA THR A 215 -15.92 5.01 -5.20
C THR A 215 -14.85 5.59 -4.28
N GLY A 216 -13.65 5.02 -4.33
CA GLY A 216 -12.47 5.45 -3.59
C GLY A 216 -11.50 6.30 -4.41
N ASP A 217 -10.31 6.48 -3.87
CA ASP A 217 -9.17 7.07 -4.58
C ASP A 217 -8.49 6.06 -5.52
N PHE A 218 -7.43 6.50 -6.20
CA PHE A 218 -6.66 5.67 -7.14
C PHE A 218 -6.06 4.39 -6.55
N ARG A 219 -5.97 4.25 -5.22
CA ARG A 219 -5.48 3.05 -4.50
C ARG A 219 -6.61 2.26 -3.83
N GLY A 220 -7.87 2.67 -4.03
CA GLY A 220 -9.03 2.04 -3.40
C GLY A 220 -9.20 2.39 -1.93
N ASN A 221 -8.65 3.52 -1.48
CA ASN A 221 -8.95 4.07 -0.15
C ASN A 221 -10.15 5.02 -0.20
N LEU A 222 -10.67 5.35 0.97
CA LEU A 222 -11.76 6.33 1.13
C LEU A 222 -13.03 5.89 0.38
N ILE A 223 -13.24 4.59 0.25
CA ILE A 223 -14.45 4.03 -0.34
C ILE A 223 -15.58 4.16 0.69
N PRO A 224 -16.67 4.89 0.42
CA PRO A 224 -17.83 4.90 1.30
C PRO A 224 -18.43 3.50 1.46
N VAL A 225 -19.00 3.25 2.63
CA VAL A 225 -19.79 2.04 2.88
C VAL A 225 -21.26 2.41 2.75
N ALA A 226 -21.92 1.91 1.72
CA ALA A 226 -23.35 2.11 1.51
C ALA A 226 -24.17 1.10 2.34
N ALA A 227 -25.45 1.39 2.55
CA ALA A 227 -26.44 0.43 3.02
C ALA A 227 -27.54 0.32 1.96
N GLN A 228 -27.82 -0.89 1.50
CA GLN A 228 -28.78 -1.16 0.44
C GLN A 228 -29.49 -2.50 0.63
N ASN A 229 -30.55 -2.75 -0.13
CA ASN A 229 -31.18 -4.07 -0.16
C ASN A 229 -30.16 -5.16 -0.45
N CYS A 230 -30.20 -6.24 0.33
CA CYS A 230 -29.30 -7.38 0.14
C CYS A 230 -29.57 -8.07 -1.20
N THR A 231 -28.58 -8.09 -2.09
CA THR A 231 -28.68 -8.72 -3.42
C THR A 231 -27.75 -9.92 -3.58
N GLY A 232 -26.79 -10.09 -2.68
CA GLY A 232 -25.69 -11.05 -2.85
C GLY A 232 -24.60 -10.54 -3.81
N ALA A 233 -24.56 -9.24 -4.10
CA ALA A 233 -23.52 -8.62 -4.91
C ALA A 233 -22.13 -8.71 -4.24
N ALA A 234 -21.07 -8.80 -5.04
CA ALA A 234 -19.71 -9.02 -4.52
C ALA A 234 -19.22 -7.98 -3.50
N GLY A 235 -19.78 -6.76 -3.53
CA GLY A 235 -19.50 -5.70 -2.56
C GLY A 235 -20.16 -5.86 -1.19
N GLU A 236 -21.01 -6.86 -0.99
CA GLU A 236 -21.73 -7.10 0.27
C GLU A 236 -21.02 -8.08 1.22
N GLY A 237 -19.84 -8.57 0.82
CA GLY A 237 -19.12 -9.60 1.55
C GLY A 237 -18.05 -9.02 2.45
N PHE A 238 -18.05 -9.44 3.72
CA PHE A 238 -17.08 -9.03 4.71
C PHE A 238 -16.46 -10.23 5.43
N ASP A 239 -15.18 -10.12 5.72
CA ASP A 239 -14.49 -10.98 6.67
C ASP A 239 -14.37 -10.27 8.02
N PHE A 240 -14.43 -11.05 9.09
CA PHE A 240 -14.23 -10.60 10.47
C PHE A 240 -12.92 -11.23 10.97
N ILE A 241 -11.88 -10.42 11.15
CA ILE A 241 -10.55 -10.85 11.57
C ILE A 241 -10.35 -10.54 13.06
N THR A 242 -10.18 -11.59 13.87
CA THR A 242 -10.01 -11.49 15.34
C THR A 242 -8.55 -11.45 15.78
N SER A 243 -7.62 -11.84 14.90
CA SER A 243 -6.18 -11.65 15.12
C SER A 243 -5.41 -11.69 13.79
N GLY A 244 -4.21 -11.13 13.77
CA GLY A 244 -3.32 -11.09 12.61
C GLY A 244 -2.33 -9.93 12.72
N ARG A 245 -1.55 -9.68 11.67
CA ARG A 245 -0.59 -8.56 11.61
C ARG A 245 -1.26 -7.22 11.92
N ASN A 246 -2.48 -7.02 11.42
CA ASN A 246 -3.21 -5.77 11.61
C ASN A 246 -4.22 -5.80 12.77
N ASN A 247 -4.26 -6.90 13.54
CA ASN A 247 -5.07 -7.00 14.75
C ASN A 247 -4.33 -7.84 15.81
N ASP A 248 -3.69 -7.17 16.76
CA ASP A 248 -3.04 -7.76 17.94
C ASP A 248 -3.86 -7.54 19.23
N GLN A 249 -5.07 -6.98 19.12
CA GLN A 249 -5.92 -6.63 20.25
C GLN A 249 -6.97 -7.71 20.52
N SER A 250 -6.99 -8.24 21.74
CA SER A 250 -8.04 -9.18 22.17
C SER A 250 -9.41 -8.49 22.24
N ASN A 251 -10.47 -9.28 22.11
CA ASN A 251 -11.87 -8.81 22.13
C ASN A 251 -12.17 -7.69 21.12
N SER A 252 -11.45 -7.67 20.01
CA SER A 252 -11.62 -6.70 18.93
C SER A 252 -11.65 -7.39 17.57
N ILE A 253 -12.20 -6.68 16.58
CA ILE A 253 -12.31 -7.17 15.22
C ILE A 253 -11.89 -6.11 14.20
N LEU A 254 -11.22 -6.57 13.13
CA LEU A 254 -11.22 -5.86 11.85
C LEU A 254 -12.33 -6.39 10.97
N ILE A 255 -13.15 -5.48 10.43
CA ILE A 255 -14.16 -5.80 9.42
C ILE A 255 -13.60 -5.45 8.06
N VAL A 256 -13.41 -6.46 7.21
CA VAL A 256 -12.66 -6.35 5.96
C VAL A 256 -13.55 -6.65 4.78
N SER A 257 -13.58 -5.79 3.78
CA SER A 257 -14.29 -6.09 2.54
C SER A 257 -13.64 -7.23 1.76
N CYS A 258 -14.43 -8.22 1.37
CA CYS A 258 -14.01 -9.29 0.47
C CYS A 258 -13.70 -8.79 -0.95
N LEU A 259 -14.28 -7.66 -1.35
CA LEU A 259 -14.13 -7.13 -2.71
C LEU A 259 -12.78 -6.44 -2.88
N THR A 260 -12.38 -5.65 -1.89
CA THR A 260 -11.19 -4.79 -1.97
C THR A 260 -10.07 -5.25 -1.07
N ASN A 261 -10.35 -5.96 0.02
CA ASN A 261 -9.47 -6.19 1.17
C ASN A 261 -9.22 -4.95 2.05
N GLY A 262 -9.95 -3.84 1.88
CA GLY A 262 -9.88 -2.70 2.79
C GLY A 262 -10.61 -2.96 4.12
N CYS A 263 -10.15 -2.33 5.19
CA CYS A 263 -10.79 -2.35 6.51
C CYS A 263 -11.81 -1.22 6.65
N LEU A 264 -12.90 -1.51 7.34
CA LEU A 264 -13.77 -0.48 7.89
C LEU A 264 -12.96 0.43 8.81
N ASN A 265 -13.10 1.74 8.63
CA ASN A 265 -12.24 2.75 9.20
C ASN A 265 -13.08 3.95 9.64
N PHE A 266 -12.88 4.41 10.87
CA PHE A 266 -13.52 5.60 11.41
C PHE A 266 -12.48 6.69 11.74
N ASP A 267 -12.55 7.84 11.07
CA ASP A 267 -11.67 8.99 11.31
C ASP A 267 -12.51 10.24 11.54
N ASP A 268 -12.66 10.63 12.81
CA ASP A 268 -13.46 11.76 13.26
C ASP A 268 -12.95 13.12 12.76
N ARG A 269 -11.66 13.19 12.37
CA ARG A 269 -11.03 14.38 11.79
C ARG A 269 -11.47 14.65 10.35
N ARG A 270 -12.14 13.68 9.69
CA ARG A 270 -12.68 13.87 8.34
C ARG A 270 -13.97 14.69 8.39
N ALA A 271 -14.31 15.30 7.26
CA ALA A 271 -15.55 16.02 7.09
C ALA A 271 -16.76 15.09 7.35
N ALA A 272 -17.84 15.66 7.91
CA ALA A 272 -19.07 14.94 8.19
C ALA A 272 -19.59 14.17 6.95
N GLY A 273 -20.04 12.94 7.17
CA GLY A 273 -20.46 12.03 6.10
C GLY A 273 -19.31 11.39 5.31
N ASP A 274 -18.06 11.66 5.66
CA ASP A 274 -16.84 11.09 5.08
C ASP A 274 -15.95 10.42 6.14
N GLN A 275 -16.46 10.29 7.37
CA GLN A 275 -15.76 9.80 8.56
C GLN A 275 -15.70 8.26 8.60
N VAL A 276 -16.66 7.58 7.97
CA VAL A 276 -16.72 6.13 7.87
C VAL A 276 -16.46 5.68 6.44
N VAL A 277 -15.35 4.97 6.24
CA VAL A 277 -14.91 4.53 4.91
C VAL A 277 -14.23 3.17 4.99
N LEU A 278 -13.99 2.53 3.85
CA LEU A 278 -12.90 1.56 3.76
C LEU A 278 -11.58 2.26 3.51
N PHE A 279 -10.57 1.78 4.22
CA PHE A 279 -9.20 2.21 4.07
C PHE A 279 -8.27 1.00 4.10
N SER A 280 -7.08 1.14 3.53
CA SER A 280 -6.00 0.19 3.65
C SER A 280 -5.80 -0.27 5.08
N ARG A 281 -5.57 -1.58 5.25
CA ARG A 281 -5.38 -2.17 6.57
C ARG A 281 -4.20 -1.55 7.29
N GLY A 282 -4.37 -1.35 8.58
CA GLY A 282 -3.42 -0.71 9.46
C GLY A 282 -3.37 0.82 9.37
N GLY A 283 -4.41 1.43 8.79
CA GLY A 283 -4.63 2.87 8.82
C GLY A 283 -3.64 3.71 8.01
N ARG A 284 -2.83 3.10 7.14
CA ARG A 284 -1.98 3.83 6.18
C ARG A 284 -2.43 3.59 4.76
N ALA A 285 -2.46 4.64 3.95
CA ALA A 285 -2.98 4.61 2.57
C ALA A 285 -2.24 3.64 1.62
N ASP A 286 -1.06 3.17 1.99
CA ASP A 286 -0.23 2.22 1.24
C ASP A 286 -0.35 0.77 1.76
N GLY A 287 -1.14 0.51 2.81
CA GLY A 287 -1.28 -0.82 3.40
C GLY A 287 -0.07 -1.27 4.23
N GLY A 288 0.91 -0.40 4.47
CA GLY A 288 2.10 -0.68 5.27
C GLY A 288 1.91 -0.44 6.78
N GLY A 289 0.67 -0.27 7.24
CA GLY A 289 0.36 -0.07 8.66
C GLY A 289 0.35 -1.36 9.47
N GLU A 290 0.41 -1.22 10.79
CA GLU A 290 0.19 -2.29 11.78
C GLU A 290 -1.18 -2.07 12.44
N THR A 291 -1.46 -2.68 13.58
CA THR A 291 -2.73 -2.47 14.30
C THR A 291 -2.98 -0.98 14.62
N ILE A 292 -4.24 -0.53 14.49
CA ILE A 292 -4.64 0.83 14.82
C ILE A 292 -6.11 0.89 15.26
N ASP A 293 -6.39 1.65 16.32
CA ASP A 293 -7.70 1.66 16.98
C ASP A 293 -8.85 2.17 16.10
N LEU A 294 -8.54 3.02 15.12
CA LEU A 294 -9.51 3.58 14.18
C LEU A 294 -10.09 2.56 13.18
N GLN A 295 -9.55 1.34 13.14
CA GLN A 295 -10.08 0.23 12.34
C GLN A 295 -10.63 -0.92 13.19
N LEU A 296 -10.50 -0.83 14.51
CA LEU A 296 -10.90 -1.88 15.43
C LEU A 296 -12.26 -1.58 16.06
N PHE A 297 -13.03 -2.64 16.27
CA PHE A 297 -14.34 -2.59 16.90
C PHE A 297 -14.41 -3.67 18.00
N PRO A 298 -15.05 -3.41 19.16
CA PRO A 298 -15.28 -4.42 20.17
C PRO A 298 -16.03 -5.63 19.60
N PHE A 299 -15.55 -6.83 19.91
CA PHE A 299 -16.13 -8.06 19.38
C PHE A 299 -15.81 -9.28 20.23
N THR A 300 -16.82 -10.13 20.45
CA THR A 300 -16.66 -11.47 21.01
C THR A 300 -17.30 -12.48 20.06
N THR A 301 -16.69 -13.67 19.93
CA THR A 301 -17.08 -14.67 18.91
C THR A 301 -18.52 -15.18 19.04
N ASP A 302 -19.13 -14.99 20.19
CA ASP A 302 -20.47 -15.49 20.50
C ASP A 302 -21.57 -14.49 20.09
N THR A 303 -21.19 -13.31 19.57
CA THR A 303 -22.11 -12.25 19.17
C THR A 303 -22.43 -12.31 17.68
N THR A 304 -23.72 -12.41 17.35
CA THR A 304 -24.25 -12.28 15.98
C THR A 304 -24.99 -10.96 15.75
N SER A 305 -25.22 -10.20 16.82
CA SER A 305 -25.74 -8.84 16.83
C SER A 305 -24.80 -7.96 17.65
N PHE A 306 -24.38 -6.82 17.12
CA PHE A 306 -23.33 -5.99 17.71
C PHE A 306 -23.48 -4.53 17.29
N ALA A 307 -23.04 -3.61 18.15
CA ALA A 307 -22.87 -2.21 17.79
C ALA A 307 -21.49 -2.02 17.14
N LEU A 308 -21.43 -1.24 16.07
CA LEU A 308 -20.17 -0.80 15.48
C LEU A 308 -19.68 0.43 16.24
N SER A 309 -18.99 0.24 17.36
CA SER A 309 -18.35 1.34 18.09
C SER A 309 -16.84 1.30 17.87
N PRO A 310 -16.24 2.24 17.13
CA PRO A 310 -14.80 2.27 16.90
C PRO A 310 -14.02 2.40 18.21
N LEU A 311 -12.89 1.67 18.37
CA LEU A 311 -12.11 1.74 19.62
C LEU A 311 -11.57 3.14 19.91
N ASN A 312 -11.16 3.89 18.87
CA ASN A 312 -10.70 5.28 19.01
C ASN A 312 -11.78 6.26 19.45
N ALA A 313 -13.05 5.85 19.48
CA ALA A 313 -14.16 6.67 19.96
C ALA A 313 -14.58 6.36 21.41
N GLU A 314 -13.90 5.43 22.09
CA GLU A 314 -14.07 5.14 23.52
C GLU A 314 -15.53 4.86 23.94
N GLY A 315 -16.32 4.19 23.08
CA GLY A 315 -17.73 3.89 23.35
C GLY A 315 -18.69 5.08 23.26
N LYS A 316 -18.22 6.27 22.88
CA LYS A 316 -19.04 7.48 22.74
C LYS A 316 -19.72 7.55 21.36
N THR A 317 -19.08 6.98 20.35
CA THR A 317 -19.56 7.00 18.96
C THR A 317 -19.93 5.61 18.48
N CYS A 318 -21.09 5.52 17.85
CA CYS A 318 -21.59 4.31 17.20
C CYS A 318 -21.82 4.62 15.71
N LEU A 319 -21.49 3.66 14.86
CA LEU A 319 -21.80 3.75 13.45
C LEU A 319 -23.27 3.37 13.22
N VAL A 320 -23.93 4.06 12.31
CA VAL A 320 -25.34 3.87 11.95
C VAL A 320 -25.54 4.07 10.47
N THR A 321 -26.59 3.48 9.91
CA THR A 321 -27.02 3.83 8.55
C THR A 321 -27.70 5.20 8.58
N ASN A 322 -27.17 6.16 7.83
CA ASN A 322 -27.75 7.48 7.63
C ASN A 322 -27.72 7.83 6.13
N ASN A 323 -28.85 8.24 5.56
CA ASN A 323 -28.98 8.60 4.14
C ASN A 323 -28.39 7.55 3.17
N GLY A 324 -28.62 6.26 3.44
CA GLY A 324 -28.17 5.16 2.58
C GLY A 324 -26.68 4.84 2.65
N LYS A 325 -25.95 5.41 3.61
CA LYS A 325 -24.54 5.08 3.89
C LYS A 325 -24.29 4.89 5.37
N LEU A 326 -23.19 4.24 5.71
CA LEU A 326 -22.71 4.16 7.06
C LEU A 326 -22.12 5.53 7.45
N ASP A 327 -22.54 6.04 8.60
CA ASP A 327 -22.13 7.31 9.20
C ASP A 327 -22.00 7.13 10.72
N GLN A 328 -21.75 8.20 11.45
CA GLN A 328 -21.65 8.16 12.91
C GLN A 328 -22.80 8.87 13.64
N THR A 329 -23.02 8.46 14.88
CA THR A 329 -23.85 9.16 15.87
C THR A 329 -23.34 8.84 17.28
N ALA A 330 -23.90 9.48 18.31
CA ALA A 330 -23.62 9.11 19.69
C ALA A 330 -24.17 7.70 20.01
N CYS A 331 -23.47 6.92 20.82
CA CYS A 331 -23.97 5.62 21.26
C CYS A 331 -25.14 5.78 22.25
N PHE A 332 -26.30 5.24 21.91
CA PHE A 332 -27.51 5.19 22.73
C PHE A 332 -27.87 3.77 23.17
N GLY A 333 -27.30 2.75 22.51
CA GLY A 333 -27.51 1.34 22.86
C GLY A 333 -28.87 0.79 22.44
N ASP A 334 -29.59 1.49 21.56
CA ASP A 334 -30.86 1.05 21.02
C ASP A 334 -30.69 0.16 19.77
N ALA A 335 -31.78 -0.51 19.38
CA ALA A 335 -31.77 -1.49 18.29
C ALA A 335 -31.41 -0.89 16.92
N SER A 336 -31.59 0.43 16.71
CA SER A 336 -31.22 1.09 15.44
C SER A 336 -29.71 1.19 15.23
N GLN A 337 -28.92 1.01 16.29
CA GLN A 337 -27.46 1.04 16.27
C GLN A 337 -26.83 -0.35 16.17
N LEU A 338 -27.66 -1.39 16.05
CA LEU A 338 -27.20 -2.77 15.97
C LEU A 338 -27.10 -3.24 14.53
N PHE A 339 -26.03 -4.00 14.28
CA PHE A 339 -25.81 -4.73 13.04
C PHE A 339 -25.84 -6.22 13.33
N THR A 340 -26.31 -7.00 12.36
CA THR A 340 -26.35 -8.46 12.45
C THR A 340 -25.48 -9.11 11.40
N ILE A 341 -24.84 -10.22 11.78
CA ILE A 341 -24.10 -11.07 10.84
C ILE A 341 -25.12 -11.93 10.10
N GLY A 342 -25.23 -11.69 8.80
CA GLY A 342 -26.14 -12.39 7.90
C GLY A 342 -25.55 -13.69 7.33
N SER A 343 -26.20 -14.18 6.28
CA SER A 343 -25.77 -15.36 5.56
C SER A 343 -24.38 -15.20 4.92
N GLN A 344 -23.70 -16.33 4.81
CA GLN A 344 -22.55 -16.49 3.94
C GLN A 344 -22.94 -16.15 2.51
N MET A 345 -22.16 -15.28 1.86
CA MET A 345 -22.31 -15.02 0.45
C MET A 345 -22.04 -16.30 -0.36
N GLY A 346 -22.90 -16.58 -1.35
CA GLY A 346 -22.79 -17.75 -2.24
C GLY A 346 -21.54 -17.73 -3.14
N GLN A 347 -21.68 -17.86 -4.47
CA GLN A 347 -20.51 -17.90 -5.37
C GLN A 347 -19.59 -16.66 -5.28
N ALA A 348 -20.10 -15.51 -4.81
CA ALA A 348 -19.32 -14.32 -4.49
C ALA A 348 -18.40 -14.50 -3.26
N GLY A 349 -18.85 -15.21 -2.21
CA GLY A 349 -18.04 -15.56 -1.03
C GLY A 349 -16.88 -16.50 -1.36
N LYS A 350 -16.95 -17.23 -2.49
CA LYS A 350 -15.81 -18.00 -3.01
C LYS A 350 -14.61 -17.11 -3.34
N ARG A 351 -14.78 -15.80 -3.65
CA ARG A 351 -13.65 -14.89 -3.89
C ARG A 351 -12.89 -14.55 -2.60
N CYS A 352 -13.57 -14.49 -1.47
CA CYS A 352 -12.93 -14.36 -0.15
C CYS A 352 -12.11 -15.61 0.24
N ARG A 353 -12.49 -16.78 -0.28
CA ARG A 353 -11.82 -18.07 -0.03
C ARG A 353 -10.82 -18.51 -1.12
N ARG A 354 -10.86 -17.95 -2.35
CA ARG A 354 -10.21 -18.55 -3.53
C ARG A 354 -8.68 -18.53 -3.57
N PHE A 355 -7.99 -17.82 -2.67
CA PHE A 355 -6.53 -17.80 -2.68
C PHE A 355 -5.87 -18.91 -1.83
N LEU A 356 -6.65 -19.76 -1.15
CA LEU A 356 -6.10 -20.86 -0.33
C LEU A 356 -5.77 -22.14 -1.13
N CYS A 357 -6.14 -22.26 -2.41
CA CYS A 357 -5.93 -23.52 -3.16
C CYS A 357 -4.96 -23.46 -4.36
N ASN A 358 -4.41 -22.30 -4.73
CA ASN A 358 -3.50 -22.22 -5.89
C ASN A 358 -2.02 -22.51 -5.56
N GLY A 359 -1.68 -22.86 -4.31
CA GLY A 359 -0.31 -23.15 -3.88
C GLY A 359 0.10 -24.62 -3.91
N TRP A 360 -0.79 -25.56 -4.27
CA TRP A 360 -0.55 -27.02 -4.13
C TRP A 360 -0.71 -27.82 -5.44
N ARG A 361 -0.70 -27.16 -6.61
CA ARG A 361 -0.74 -27.87 -7.91
C ARG A 361 0.62 -28.06 -8.57
N ALA A 362 1.70 -27.85 -7.83
CA ALA A 362 3.06 -28.10 -8.32
C ALA A 362 3.87 -28.90 -7.29
N LEU A 363 3.36 -30.05 -6.86
CA LEU A 363 4.16 -31.23 -6.49
C LEU A 363 3.21 -32.41 -6.21
N SER A 364 3.67 -33.62 -6.54
CA SER A 364 3.09 -34.92 -6.22
C SER A 364 1.96 -35.43 -7.12
N ILE A 365 2.39 -36.03 -8.23
CA ILE A 365 1.81 -37.30 -8.70
C ILE A 365 2.07 -38.34 -7.58
N LEU A 366 1.01 -39.05 -7.17
CA LEU A 366 0.88 -40.01 -6.04
C LEU A 366 0.75 -39.42 -4.61
N ALA A 367 -0.49 -39.32 -4.11
CA ALA A 367 -0.99 -40.01 -2.90
C ALA A 367 -2.36 -39.46 -2.42
N THR A 368 -3.37 -40.33 -2.49
CA THR A 368 -4.51 -40.58 -1.59
C THR A 368 -5.08 -39.48 -0.67
N ILE A 369 -6.34 -39.10 -0.97
CA ILE A 369 -7.51 -38.83 -0.08
C ILE A 369 -7.24 -38.16 1.28
N PHE A 370 -7.67 -36.89 1.41
CA PHE A 370 -8.31 -36.40 2.65
C PHE A 370 -9.41 -35.37 2.31
N SER A 371 -10.59 -35.60 2.89
CA SER A 371 -11.88 -34.97 2.61
C SER A 371 -12.02 -33.54 3.15
N CYS A 372 -12.76 -32.71 2.41
CA CYS A 372 -13.43 -31.50 2.91
C CYS A 372 -14.95 -31.72 2.77
N ILE A 373 -15.61 -32.28 3.80
CA ILE A 373 -17.08 -32.43 3.88
C ILE A 373 -17.54 -32.12 5.30
N SER A 374 -18.32 -31.05 5.46
CA SER A 374 -19.39 -30.80 6.47
C SER A 374 -20.12 -29.52 6.00
N ASP A 375 -21.43 -29.35 5.89
CA ASP A 375 -22.61 -30.11 6.29
C ASP A 375 -23.79 -29.72 5.37
N LEU A 376 -24.55 -30.72 4.89
CA LEU A 376 -25.94 -30.55 4.46
C LEU A 376 -26.82 -31.24 5.51
N ARG A 377 -27.77 -30.50 6.07
CA ARG A 377 -28.72 -30.99 7.08
C ARG A 377 -29.63 -32.12 6.54
N PRO A 378 -30.15 -33.01 7.40
CA PRO A 378 -30.85 -34.22 6.99
C PRO A 378 -32.33 -33.97 6.69
N ALA A 379 -32.84 -34.63 5.65
CA ALA A 379 -34.27 -34.77 5.40
C ALA A 379 -34.83 -35.92 6.24
N ARG A 380 -35.89 -35.62 6.99
CA ARG A 380 -36.65 -36.51 7.87
C ARG A 380 -37.61 -37.34 7.00
N LEU A 381 -37.41 -38.65 6.91
CA LEU A 381 -38.41 -39.57 6.33
C LEU A 381 -39.27 -40.16 7.45
N VAL A 382 -40.56 -39.89 7.33
CA VAL A 382 -41.65 -40.46 8.13
C VAL A 382 -41.92 -41.87 7.61
N ASN A 383 -41.78 -42.88 8.46
CA ASN A 383 -42.32 -44.21 8.22
C ASN A 383 -43.74 -44.29 8.83
N ARG A 384 -44.69 -44.80 8.05
CA ARG A 384 -45.91 -45.43 8.54
C ARG A 384 -46.08 -46.79 7.84
N PRO A 385 -46.67 -47.77 8.55
CA PRO A 385 -46.45 -49.21 8.36
C PRO A 385 -47.03 -49.81 7.08
#